data_AF-A0A0G1D2F1-F1
#
_entry.id   AF-A0A0G1D2F1-F1
#
_cell.length_a   1.000
_cell.length_b   1.000
_cell.length_c   1.000
_cell.angle_alpha   90.00
_cell.angle_beta   90.00
_cell.angle_gamma   90.00
#
_symmetry.space_group_name_H-M   'P 1'
#
loop_
_entity.id
_entity.type
_entity.pdbx_description
1 polymer ?
#
loop_
_entity_poly.entity_id
_entity_poly.type
_entity_poly.pdbx_seq_one_letter_code
_entity_poly.pdbx_strand_id
1 'polypeptide(L)'
;MTNNPNAKKFDLEERTAKLGEDIIRFCTKISRGPITDPLITQLIKCGTSVGANYCEADDAESRQDFKHKVGICKKESRETKHFVRMIVIVAPELKEEAKPLWQEAKELNLIFNSII
;
A
#
# COMPACT_ATOMS: atom_id res chain seq x y z
N MET A 1 -10.33 -26.56 -4.87
CA MET A 1 -9.99 -27.36 -3.68
C MET A 1 -10.26 -26.50 -2.44
N THR A 2 -11.16 -26.98 -1.59
CA THR A 2 -11.57 -26.48 -0.25
C THR A 2 -11.94 -24.99 -0.10
N ASN A 3 -13.22 -24.67 -0.36
CA ASN A 3 -13.87 -23.45 0.15
C ASN A 3 -14.09 -23.60 1.66
N ASN A 4 -13.32 -22.86 2.47
CA ASN A 4 -13.56 -22.72 3.90
C ASN A 4 -14.57 -21.57 4.13
N PRO A 5 -15.81 -21.84 4.58
CA PRO A 5 -16.86 -20.82 4.73
C PRO A 5 -16.58 -19.83 5.88
N ASN A 6 -15.53 -20.03 6.67
CA ASN A 6 -15.10 -19.16 7.79
C ASN A 6 -13.84 -18.35 7.50
N ALA A 7 -13.28 -18.40 6.29
CA ALA A 7 -12.25 -17.43 5.92
C ALA A 7 -12.91 -16.06 5.86
N LYS A 8 -12.59 -15.15 6.81
CA LYS A 8 -12.90 -13.72 6.67
C LYS A 8 -12.47 -13.34 5.26
N LYS A 9 -13.43 -13.06 4.39
CA LYS A 9 -13.17 -12.58 3.03
C LYS A 9 -12.64 -11.16 3.18
N PHE A 10 -11.34 -11.05 3.45
CA PHE A 10 -10.66 -9.77 3.43
C PHE A 10 -10.64 -9.35 1.97
N ASP A 11 -11.43 -8.33 1.66
CA ASP A 11 -11.43 -7.73 0.34
C ASP A 11 -10.13 -6.94 0.16
N LEU A 12 -9.06 -7.66 -0.20
CA LEU A 12 -7.73 -7.09 -0.38
C LEU A 12 -7.66 -6.24 -1.64
N GLU A 13 -8.46 -6.54 -2.65
CA GLU A 13 -8.61 -5.70 -3.84
C GLU A 13 -9.11 -4.31 -3.42
N GLU A 14 -10.24 -4.23 -2.72
CA GLU A 14 -10.79 -2.95 -2.25
C GLU A 14 -9.84 -2.24 -1.27
N ARG A 15 -9.25 -2.95 -0.30
CA ARG A 15 -8.34 -2.32 0.68
C ARG A 15 -7.10 -1.72 0.04
N THR A 16 -6.50 -2.43 -0.92
CA THR A 16 -5.28 -1.97 -1.58
C THR A 16 -5.56 -0.82 -2.55
N ALA A 17 -6.70 -0.86 -3.26
CA ALA A 17 -7.18 0.27 -4.04
C ALA A 17 -7.42 1.49 -3.14
N LYS A 18 -8.10 1.31 -2.00
CA LYS A 18 -8.41 2.39 -1.07
C LYS A 18 -7.18 3.05 -0.49
N LEU A 19 -6.16 2.26 -0.12
CA LEU A 19 -4.87 2.78 0.30
C LEU A 19 -4.27 3.69 -0.79
N GLY A 20 -4.26 3.24 -2.04
CA GLY A 20 -3.75 4.04 -3.17
C GLY A 20 -4.49 5.36 -3.35
N GLU A 21 -5.82 5.34 -3.32
CA GLU A 21 -6.64 6.55 -3.40
C GLU A 21 -6.38 7.53 -2.24
N ASP A 22 -6.29 7.01 -1.00
CA ASP A 22 -6.08 7.82 0.19
C ASP A 22 -4.67 8.41 0.20
N ILE A 23 -3.65 7.69 -0.30
CA ILE A 23 -2.32 8.24 -0.55
C ILE A 23 -2.37 9.38 -1.56
N ILE A 24 -3.12 9.25 -2.66
CA ILE A 24 -3.28 10.33 -3.65
C ILE A 24 -3.91 11.57 -2.99
N ARG A 25 -5.03 11.40 -2.28
CA ARG A 25 -5.73 12.48 -1.56
C ARG A 25 -4.87 13.12 -0.46
N PHE A 26 -4.03 12.34 0.20
CA PHE A 26 -3.11 12.84 1.21
C PHE A 26 -2.01 13.70 0.56
N CYS A 27 -1.42 13.21 -0.54
CA CYS A 27 -0.36 13.92 -1.25
C CYS A 27 -0.80 15.27 -1.83
N THR A 28 -2.09 15.46 -2.15
CA THR A 28 -2.60 16.77 -2.62
C THR A 28 -2.58 17.85 -1.54
N LYS A 29 -2.46 17.49 -0.26
CA LYS A 29 -2.42 18.45 0.87
C LYS A 29 -1.01 18.94 1.18
N ILE A 30 0.01 18.32 0.60
CA ILE A 30 1.42 18.60 0.91
C ILE A 30 1.89 19.78 0.06
N SER A 31 2.47 20.79 0.71
CA SER A 31 3.12 21.92 0.02
C SER A 31 4.20 21.42 -0.95
N ARG A 32 4.13 21.85 -2.21
CA ARG A 32 5.07 21.47 -3.27
C ARG A 32 6.40 22.21 -3.12
N GLY A 33 7.50 21.56 -3.50
CA GLY A 33 8.84 22.12 -3.39
C GLY A 33 9.94 21.07 -3.56
N PRO A 34 11.22 21.50 -3.70
CA PRO A 34 12.32 20.61 -4.11
C PRO A 34 12.59 19.45 -3.15
N ILE A 35 12.21 19.58 -1.87
CA ILE A 35 12.34 18.50 -0.87
C ILE A 35 11.11 17.59 -0.87
N THR A 36 9.90 18.15 -1.01
CA THR A 36 8.64 17.39 -0.92
C THR A 36 8.31 16.67 -2.23
N ASP A 37 8.62 17.25 -3.38
CA ASP A 37 8.34 16.68 -4.72
C ASP A 37 8.88 15.26 -4.91
N PRO A 38 10.16 14.94 -4.62
CA PRO A 38 10.66 13.57 -4.74
C PRO A 38 10.00 12.61 -3.75
N LEU A 39 9.68 13.07 -2.53
CA LEU A 39 9.01 12.22 -1.53
C LEU A 39 7.56 11.92 -1.91
N ILE A 40 6.82 12.92 -2.39
CA ILE A 40 5.46 12.77 -2.93
C ILE A 40 5.46 11.78 -4.08
N THR A 41 6.42 11.94 -5.02
CA THR A 41 6.55 11.05 -6.18
C THR A 41 6.76 9.61 -5.73
N GLN A 42 7.69 9.37 -4.80
CA GLN A 42 7.95 8.03 -4.30
C GLN A 42 6.75 7.44 -3.55
N LEU A 43 6.08 8.23 -2.70
CA LEU A 43 4.93 7.79 -1.94
C LEU A 43 3.76 7.40 -2.86
N ILE A 44 3.47 8.20 -3.90
CA ILE A 44 2.44 7.88 -4.89
C ILE A 44 2.79 6.58 -5.61
N LYS A 45 4.04 6.43 -6.05
CA LYS A 45 4.48 5.22 -6.78
C LYS A 45 4.30 3.97 -5.94
N CYS A 46 4.90 3.89 -4.75
CA CYS A 46 4.78 2.69 -3.94
C CYS A 46 3.36 2.47 -3.41
N GLY A 47 2.65 3.53 -3.00
CA GLY A 47 1.28 3.43 -2.46
C GLY A 47 0.26 2.88 -3.47
N THR A 48 0.33 3.34 -4.73
CA THR A 48 -0.57 2.87 -5.80
C THR A 48 -0.15 1.52 -6.39
N SER A 49 1.16 1.20 -6.36
CA SER A 49 1.71 -0.07 -6.83
C SER A 49 1.19 -1.27 -6.02
N VAL A 50 0.82 -1.09 -4.74
CA VAL A 50 0.24 -2.16 -3.92
C VAL A 50 -1.04 -2.72 -4.56
N GLY A 51 -1.99 -1.85 -4.90
CA GLY A 51 -3.25 -2.29 -5.53
C GLY A 51 -3.05 -2.81 -6.93
N ALA A 52 -2.24 -2.12 -7.75
CA ALA A 52 -1.95 -2.56 -9.12
C ALA A 52 -1.38 -3.99 -9.17
N ASN A 53 -0.41 -4.31 -8.31
CA ASN A 53 0.17 -5.66 -8.25
C ASN A 53 -0.78 -6.68 -7.62
N TYR A 54 -1.71 -6.25 -6.77
CA TYR A 54 -2.70 -7.15 -6.19
C TYR A 54 -3.77 -7.53 -7.22
N CYS A 55 -4.22 -6.59 -8.05
CA CYS A 55 -5.08 -6.91 -9.21
C CYS A 55 -4.40 -7.93 -10.14
N GLU A 56 -3.10 -7.76 -10.44
CA GLU A 56 -2.34 -8.76 -11.21
C GLU A 56 -2.21 -10.11 -10.47
N ALA A 57 -2.20 -10.12 -9.14
CA ALA A 57 -2.18 -11.35 -8.37
C ALA A 57 -3.54 -12.07 -8.47
N ASP A 58 -4.65 -11.36 -8.40
CA ASP A 58 -5.99 -11.96 -8.52
C ASP A 58 -6.22 -12.60 -9.90
N ASP A 59 -5.59 -12.07 -10.96
CA ASP A 59 -5.57 -12.63 -12.32
C ASP A 59 -4.43 -13.66 -12.57
N ALA A 60 -3.70 -14.10 -11.53
CA ALA A 60 -2.51 -14.93 -11.70
C ALA A 60 -2.80 -16.31 -12.35
N GLU A 61 -1.98 -16.68 -13.33
CA GLU A 61 -2.13 -17.93 -14.09
C GLU A 61 -1.63 -19.17 -13.33
N SER A 62 -0.89 -18.97 -12.24
CA SER A 62 -0.37 -20.06 -11.41
C SER A 62 -0.17 -19.66 -9.95
N ARG A 63 -0.05 -20.64 -9.06
CA ARG A 63 0.25 -20.40 -7.64
C ARG A 63 1.63 -19.73 -7.43
N GLN A 64 2.60 -20.04 -8.28
CA GLN A 64 3.93 -19.44 -8.20
C GLN A 64 3.89 -17.96 -8.61
N ASP A 65 3.14 -17.65 -9.68
CA ASP A 65 2.93 -16.29 -10.15
C ASP A 65 2.15 -15.46 -9.11
N PHE A 66 1.06 -16.00 -8.55
CA PHE A 66 0.33 -15.38 -7.44
C PHE A 66 1.26 -15.00 -6.28
N LYS A 67 2.10 -15.94 -5.81
CA LYS A 67 3.06 -15.67 -4.73
C LYS A 67 4.10 -14.62 -5.12
N HIS A 68 4.54 -14.59 -6.38
CA HIS A 68 5.47 -13.60 -6.87
C HIS A 68 4.85 -12.19 -6.82
N LYS A 69 3.63 -12.01 -7.35
CA LYS A 69 2.89 -10.74 -7.34
C LYS A 69 2.55 -10.26 -5.93
N VAL A 70 2.09 -11.15 -5.05
CA VAL A 70 1.92 -10.83 -3.62
C VAL A 70 3.25 -10.45 -2.95
N GLY A 71 4.36 -11.08 -3.37
CA GLY A 71 5.70 -10.71 -2.95
C GLY A 71 6.08 -9.27 -3.33
N ILE A 72 5.60 -8.76 -4.45
CA ILE A 72 5.75 -7.35 -4.86
C ILE A 72 4.86 -6.47 -3.98
N CYS A 73 3.58 -6.82 -3.79
CA CYS A 73 2.66 -6.11 -2.89
C CYS A 73 3.25 -5.95 -1.47
N LYS A 74 3.94 -6.98 -0.96
CA LYS A 74 4.69 -6.91 0.30
C LYS A 74 5.79 -5.85 0.26
N LYS A 75 6.61 -5.79 -0.80
CA LYS A 75 7.68 -4.79 -0.90
C LYS A 75 7.11 -3.39 -0.94
N GLU A 76 6.10 -3.16 -1.78
CA GLU A 76 5.47 -1.86 -2.00
C GLU A 76 4.76 -1.34 -0.76
N SER A 77 4.05 -2.20 -0.01
CA SER A 77 3.43 -1.83 1.27
C SER A 77 4.47 -1.45 2.33
N ARG A 78 5.66 -2.08 2.33
CA ARG A 78 6.78 -1.70 3.21
C ARG A 78 7.35 -0.34 2.84
N GLU A 79 7.53 -0.07 1.55
CA GLU A 79 8.01 1.21 1.03
C GLU A 79 7.01 2.33 1.30
N THR A 80 5.72 2.09 1.08
CA THR A 80 4.63 3.02 1.39
C THR A 80 4.72 3.47 2.84
N LYS A 81 4.81 2.51 3.78
CA LYS A 81 4.98 2.79 5.21
C LYS A 81 6.24 3.63 5.50
N HIS A 82 7.33 3.36 4.80
CA HIS A 82 8.57 4.13 4.95
C HIS A 82 8.41 5.58 4.47
N PHE A 83 7.83 5.79 3.29
CA PHE A 83 7.66 7.13 2.72
C PHE A 83 6.60 7.96 3.45
N VAL A 84 5.53 7.36 3.99
CA VAL A 84 4.61 8.06 4.89
C VAL A 84 5.36 8.64 6.10
N ARG A 85 6.29 7.87 6.69
CA ARG A 85 7.14 8.37 7.79
C ARG A 85 8.04 9.52 7.35
N MET A 86 8.60 9.47 6.13
CA MET A 86 9.45 10.54 5.60
C MET A 86 8.66 11.83 5.35
N ILE A 87 7.42 11.72 4.82
CA ILE A 87 6.55 12.88 4.61
C ILE A 87 6.27 13.61 5.93
N VAL A 88 6.05 12.91 7.04
CA VAL A 88 5.81 13.55 8.35
C VAL A 88 6.99 14.40 8.83
N ILE A 89 8.21 14.17 8.34
CA ILE A 89 9.37 15.03 8.67
C ILE A 89 9.26 16.39 7.98
N VAL A 90 8.72 16.43 6.76
CA VAL A 90 8.62 17.64 5.94
C VAL A 90 7.25 18.32 6.01
N ALA A 91 6.24 17.61 6.51
CA ALA A 91 4.87 18.09 6.73
C ALA A 91 4.35 17.59 8.10
N PRO A 92 4.95 18.02 9.23
CA PRO A 92 4.59 17.54 10.57
C PRO A 92 3.14 17.86 10.97
N GLU A 93 2.55 18.92 10.40
CA GLU A 93 1.14 19.30 10.56
C GLU A 93 0.17 18.22 10.06
N LEU A 94 0.59 17.39 9.11
CA LEU A 94 -0.22 16.30 8.53
C LEU A 94 -0.04 14.96 9.27
N LYS A 95 0.67 14.94 10.40
CA LYS A 95 1.00 13.71 11.13
C LYS A 95 -0.22 12.87 11.52
N GLU A 96 -1.28 13.51 12.00
CA GLU A 96 -2.49 12.79 12.43
C GLU A 96 -3.23 12.16 11.25
N GLU A 97 -3.22 12.82 10.09
CA GLU A 97 -3.78 12.27 8.84
C GLU A 97 -2.90 11.16 8.23
N ALA A 98 -1.58 11.22 8.45
CA ALA A 98 -0.64 10.21 7.98
C ALA A 98 -0.73 8.88 8.76
N LYS A 99 -1.14 8.91 10.03
CA LYS A 99 -1.24 7.73 10.90
C LYS A 99 -2.11 6.60 10.32
N PRO A 100 -3.36 6.83 9.88
CA PRO A 100 -4.19 5.76 9.30
C PRO A 100 -3.56 5.17 8.04
N LEU A 101 -2.94 5.97 7.17
CA LEU A 101 -2.26 5.50 5.96
C LEU A 101 -1.07 4.59 6.29
N TRP A 102 -0.27 5.00 7.28
CA TRP A 102 0.86 4.21 7.78
C TRP A 102 0.39 2.88 8.38
N GLN A 103 -0.70 2.92 9.14
CA GLN A 103 -1.28 1.73 9.79
C GLN A 103 -1.84 0.76 8.74
N GLU A 104 -2.59 1.24 7.75
CA GLU A 104 -3.12 0.40 6.67
C GLU A 104 -1.99 -0.24 5.85
N ALA A 105 -0.98 0.54 5.46
CA ALA A 105 0.20 0.00 4.76
C ALA A 105 0.93 -1.06 5.60
N LYS A 106 0.99 -0.90 6.93
CA LYS A 106 1.56 -1.91 7.84
C LYS A 106 0.69 -3.17 7.90
N GLU A 107 -0.61 -3.04 8.00
CA GLU A 107 -1.53 -4.18 8.05
C GLU A 107 -1.50 -5.00 6.76
N LEU A 108 -1.59 -4.34 5.61
CA LEU A 108 -1.43 -4.98 4.30
C LEU A 108 -0.08 -5.68 4.19
N ASN A 109 1.00 -5.04 4.65
CA ASN A 109 2.31 -5.69 4.69
C ASN A 109 2.32 -6.98 5.53
N LEU A 110 1.69 -6.98 6.70
CA LEU A 110 1.59 -8.17 7.55
C LEU A 110 0.74 -9.27 6.90
N ILE A 111 -0.36 -8.89 6.25
CA ILE A 111 -1.21 -9.82 5.51
C ILE A 111 -0.42 -10.46 4.36
N PHE A 112 0.25 -9.67 3.52
CA PHE A 112 1.07 -10.22 2.43
C PHE A 112 2.22 -11.10 2.93
N ASN A 113 2.82 -10.78 4.08
CA ASN A 113 3.81 -11.66 4.73
C ASN A 113 3.24 -13.02 5.14
N SER A 114 1.96 -13.09 5.52
CA SER A 114 1.31 -14.35 5.92
C SER A 114 0.93 -15.24 4.72
N ILE A 115 0.85 -14.67 3.52
CA ILE A 115 0.45 -15.38 2.29
C ILE A 115 1.65 -16.10 1.63
N ILE A 116 2.83 -15.47 1.67
CA ILE A 116 4.03 -15.94 0.97
C ILE A 116 4.75 -17.06 1.71
#